data_AF-A0A9D8HPY3-F1
#
_entry.id   AF-A0A9D8HPY3-F1
#
_cell.length_a   1.000
_cell.length_b   1.000
_cell.length_c   1.000
_cell.angle_alpha   90.00
_cell.angle_beta   90.00
_cell.angle_gamma   90.00
#
_symmetry.space_group_name_H-M   'P 1'
#
loop_
_entity.id
_entity.type
_entity.pdbx_description
1 polymer ?
#
loop_
_entity_poly.entity_id
_entity_poly.type
_entity_poly.pdbx_seq_one_letter_code
_entity_poly.pdbx_strand_id
1 'polypeptide(L)'
;LETAQLFNIIIDRMQPVFEKAGKQLPVFLELYIKAVNDESLKEFTASTYNSFISFFSSIIDTGIKRGSIKKDLEPEAGAKILFAIAVGLLIQGLLEPEGADWAQLAKKSIIVFLGS
;
A
#
# COMPACT_ATOMS: atom_id res chain seq x y z
N LEU A 1 19.11 -1.04 6.92
CA LEU A 1 19.49 -1.51 5.57
C LEU A 1 18.54 -2.62 5.05
N GLU A 2 18.23 -3.66 5.83
CA GLU A 2 17.33 -4.76 5.39
C GLU A 2 15.86 -4.34 5.15
N THR A 3 15.28 -3.45 5.96
CA THR A 3 13.87 -3.06 5.83
C THR A 3 13.60 -2.26 4.55
N ALA A 4 14.55 -1.39 4.17
CA ALA A 4 14.49 -0.64 2.91
C ALA A 4 14.63 -1.57 1.69
N GLN A 5 15.43 -2.64 1.81
CA GLN A 5 15.54 -3.68 0.78
C GLN A 5 14.24 -4.49 0.66
N LEU A 6 13.60 -4.85 1.79
CA LEU A 6 12.31 -5.53 1.78
C LEU A 6 11.23 -4.67 1.10
N PHE A 7 11.20 -3.37 1.40
CA PHE A 7 10.32 -2.42 0.73
C PHE A 7 10.62 -2.27 -0.76
N ASN A 8 11.89 -2.16 -1.15
CA ASN A 8 12.26 -2.11 -2.56
C ASN A 8 11.85 -3.39 -3.31
N ILE A 9 12.01 -4.57 -2.69
CA ILE A 9 11.53 -5.84 -3.26
C ILE A 9 10.01 -5.84 -3.42
N ILE A 10 9.25 -5.31 -2.45
CA ILE A 10 7.79 -5.20 -2.54
C ILE A 10 7.42 -4.24 -3.68
N ILE A 11 8.10 -3.10 -3.80
CA ILE A 11 7.79 -2.10 -4.83
C ILE A 11 8.18 -2.59 -6.24
N ASP A 12 9.32 -3.25 -6.38
CA ASP A 12 9.77 -3.81 -7.66
C ASP A 12 8.87 -4.98 -8.10
N ARG A 13 8.27 -5.72 -7.15
CA ARG A 13 7.20 -6.70 -7.46
C ARG A 13 5.86 -6.05 -7.82
N MET A 14 5.61 -4.82 -7.38
CA MET A 14 4.41 -4.06 -7.70
C MET A 14 4.52 -3.34 -9.06
N GLN A 15 5.72 -3.05 -9.55
CA GLN A 15 5.91 -2.36 -10.84
C GLN A 15 5.26 -3.09 -12.04
N PRO A 16 5.40 -4.42 -12.21
CA PRO A 16 4.67 -5.16 -13.24
C PRO A 16 3.15 -5.18 -13.01
N VAL A 17 2.71 -5.04 -11.74
CA VAL A 17 1.29 -4.87 -11.41
C VAL A 17 0.81 -3.55 -11.97
N PHE A 18 1.51 -2.43 -11.80
CA PHE A 18 1.08 -1.16 -12.41
C PHE A 18 1.09 -1.18 -13.95
N GLU A 19 2.11 -1.79 -14.58
CA GLU A 19 2.21 -1.88 -16.05
C GLU A 19 1.13 -2.78 -16.68
N LYS A 20 0.79 -3.93 -16.06
CA LYS A 20 -0.33 -4.78 -16.50
C LYS A 20 -1.69 -4.29 -16.02
N ALA A 21 -1.75 -3.73 -14.81
CA ALA A 21 -2.97 -3.24 -14.20
C ALA A 21 -3.40 -1.90 -14.79
N GLY A 22 -2.60 -1.14 -15.55
CA GLY A 22 -3.13 0.01 -16.29
C GLY A 22 -4.44 -0.33 -17.06
N LYS A 23 -4.55 -1.56 -17.60
CA LYS A 23 -5.78 -2.07 -18.22
C LYS A 23 -6.71 -2.86 -17.29
N GLN A 24 -6.21 -3.46 -16.20
CA GLN A 24 -6.96 -4.37 -15.33
C GLN A 24 -7.37 -3.75 -13.97
N LEU A 25 -6.76 -2.63 -13.59
CA LEU A 25 -6.98 -1.88 -12.36
C LEU A 25 -8.43 -1.39 -12.23
N PRO A 26 -9.09 -0.85 -13.28
CA PRO A 26 -10.50 -0.48 -13.14
C PRO A 26 -11.38 -1.70 -12.84
N VAL A 27 -11.11 -2.85 -13.46
CA VAL A 27 -11.82 -4.11 -13.17
C VAL A 27 -11.54 -4.59 -11.74
N PHE A 28 -10.28 -4.53 -11.30
CA PHE A 28 -9.90 -4.88 -9.93
C PHE A 28 -10.61 -4.01 -8.89
N LEU A 29 -10.65 -2.69 -9.09
CA LEU A 29 -11.32 -1.76 -8.19
C LEU A 29 -12.84 -1.97 -8.19
N GLU A 30 -13.44 -2.22 -9.35
CA GLU A 30 -14.86 -2.54 -9.46
C GLU A 30 -15.20 -3.83 -8.69
N LEU A 31 -14.40 -4.89 -8.86
CA LEU A 31 -14.56 -6.14 -8.13
C LEU A 31 -14.34 -5.96 -6.63
N TYR A 32 -13.37 -5.15 -6.23
CA TYR A 32 -13.12 -4.84 -4.82
C TYR A 32 -14.30 -4.10 -4.20
N ILE A 33 -14.84 -3.07 -4.87
CA ILE A 33 -16.04 -2.34 -4.40
C ILE A 33 -17.24 -3.28 -4.30
N LYS A 34 -17.44 -4.17 -5.28
CA LYS A 34 -18.51 -5.18 -5.23
C LYS A 34 -18.32 -6.11 -4.04
N ALA A 35 -17.11 -6.63 -3.82
CA ALA A 35 -16.81 -7.54 -2.72
C ALA A 35 -17.00 -6.89 -1.34
N VAL A 36 -16.65 -5.61 -1.17
CA VAL A 36 -16.88 -4.86 0.08
C VAL A 36 -18.38 -4.73 0.41
N ASN A 37 -19.25 -4.66 -0.61
CA ASN A 37 -20.70 -4.51 -0.45
C ASN A 37 -21.47 -5.84 -0.54
N ASP A 38 -20.79 -6.96 -0.78
CA ASP A 38 -21.39 -8.29 -0.84
C ASP A 38 -21.38 -8.91 0.56
N GLU A 39 -22.57 -9.10 1.14
CA GLU A 39 -22.71 -9.65 2.50
C GLU A 39 -22.10 -11.05 2.63
N SER A 40 -22.07 -11.84 1.55
CA SER A 40 -21.45 -13.18 1.53
C SER A 40 -19.92 -13.14 1.55
N LEU A 41 -19.32 -12.00 1.18
CA LEU A 41 -17.86 -11.81 1.11
C LEU A 41 -17.33 -10.83 2.17
N LYS A 42 -18.21 -10.29 3.01
CA LYS A 42 -17.88 -9.25 4.00
C LYS A 42 -16.80 -9.68 4.98
N GLU A 43 -16.92 -10.89 5.55
CA GLU A 43 -15.91 -11.44 6.46
C GLU A 43 -14.57 -11.67 5.76
N PHE A 44 -14.60 -12.21 4.54
CA PHE A 44 -13.39 -12.46 3.75
C PHE A 44 -12.66 -11.16 3.38
N THR A 45 -13.43 -10.14 2.97
CA THR A 45 -12.90 -8.83 2.59
C THR A 45 -12.33 -8.10 3.80
N ALA A 46 -13.03 -8.13 4.94
CA ALA A 46 -12.53 -7.59 6.20
C ALA A 46 -11.27 -8.33 6.70
N SER A 47 -11.23 -9.65 6.61
CA SER A 47 -10.06 -10.46 6.98
C SER A 47 -8.84 -10.15 6.12
N THR A 48 -9.05 -9.97 4.81
CA THR A 48 -7.99 -9.58 3.86
C THR A 48 -7.42 -8.20 4.20
N TYR A 49 -8.30 -7.23 4.46
CA TYR A 49 -7.90 -5.90 4.92
C TYR A 49 -7.12 -5.97 6.25
N ASN A 50 -7.63 -6.70 7.25
CA ASN A 50 -6.98 -6.83 8.55
C ASN A 50 -5.61 -7.51 8.46
N SER A 51 -5.45 -8.47 7.55
CA SER A 51 -4.17 -9.12 7.28
C SER A 51 -3.14 -8.15 6.70
N PHE A 52 -3.58 -7.27 5.78
CA PHE A 52 -2.73 -6.20 5.24
C PHE A 52 -2.29 -5.24 6.35
N ILE A 53 -3.25 -4.73 7.14
CA ILE A 53 -2.93 -3.82 8.25
C ILE A 53 -1.97 -4.47 9.23
N SER A 54 -2.25 -5.71 9.66
CA SER A 54 -1.39 -6.44 10.61
C SER A 54 0.04 -6.61 10.11
N PHE A 55 0.20 -6.96 8.83
CA PHE A 55 1.52 -7.10 8.20
C PHE A 55 2.31 -5.79 8.22
N PHE A 56 1.70 -4.69 7.78
CA PHE A 56 2.39 -3.40 7.76
C PHE A 56 2.62 -2.82 9.15
N SER A 57 1.71 -3.03 10.10
CA SER A 57 1.91 -2.67 11.51
C SER A 57 3.15 -3.35 12.08
N SER A 58 3.35 -4.64 11.79
CA SER A 58 4.53 -5.39 12.24
C SER A 58 5.83 -4.83 11.65
N ILE A 59 5.82 -4.43 10.38
CA ILE A 59 6.97 -3.81 9.73
C ILE A 59 7.30 -2.46 10.38
N ILE A 60 6.28 -1.63 10.64
CA ILE A 60 6.46 -0.31 11.25
C ILE A 60 6.99 -0.45 12.68
N ASP A 61 6.40 -1.33 13.49
CA ASP A 61 6.86 -1.62 14.86
C ASP A 61 8.32 -2.09 14.87
N THR A 62 8.68 -2.98 13.94
CA THR A 62 10.08 -3.41 13.77
C THR A 62 11.00 -2.24 13.41
N GLY A 63 10.55 -1.35 12.51
CA GLY A 63 11.28 -0.15 12.13
C GLY A 63 11.49 0.84 13.28
N ILE A 64 10.50 0.99 14.16
CA ILE A 64 10.56 1.82 15.37
C ILE A 64 11.56 1.23 16.37
N LYS A 65 11.46 -0.08 16.64
CA LYS A 65 12.39 -0.80 17.54
C LYS A 65 13.84 -0.70 17.08
N ARG A 66 14.07 -0.69 15.76
CA ARG A 66 15.38 -0.52 15.14
C ARG A 66 15.86 0.93 15.03
N GLY A 67 15.01 1.91 15.39
CA GLY A 67 15.32 3.35 15.29
C GLY A 67 15.30 3.91 13.87
N SER A 68 14.78 3.16 12.89
CA SER A 68 14.66 3.58 11.49
C SER A 68 13.34 4.30 11.17
N ILE A 69 12.36 4.25 12.06
CA ILE A 69 11.09 4.98 11.97
C ILE A 69 10.91 5.76 13.28
N LYS A 70 10.31 6.95 13.20
CA LYS A 70 10.08 7.80 14.38
C LYS A 70 9.21 7.09 15.42
N LYS A 71 9.57 7.26 16.70
CA LYS A 71 8.93 6.56 17.84
C LYS A 71 7.51 7.01 18.16
N ASP A 72 7.10 8.17 17.64
CA ASP A 72 5.76 8.75 17.85
C ASP A 72 4.71 8.22 16.86
N LEU A 73 5.12 7.45 15.85
CA LEU A 73 4.19 6.80 14.94
C LEU A 73 3.60 5.54 15.60
N GLU A 74 2.28 5.53 15.83
CA GLU A 74 1.57 4.33 16.24
C GLU A 74 1.52 3.33 15.06
N PRO A 75 1.97 2.07 15.21
CA PRO A 75 2.11 1.14 14.09
C PRO A 75 0.85 0.89 13.27
N GLU A 76 -0.31 0.72 13.92
CA GLU A 76 -1.57 0.45 13.23
C GLU A 76 -2.08 1.68 12.44
N ALA A 77 -2.00 2.87 13.04
CA ALA A 77 -2.28 4.12 12.36
C ALA A 77 -1.37 4.31 11.16
N GLY A 78 -0.07 4.01 11.31
CA GLY A 78 0.89 4.06 10.21
C GLY A 78 0.55 3.10 9.07
N ALA A 79 0.13 1.87 9.37
CA ALA A 79 -0.29 0.90 8.38
C ALA A 79 -1.54 1.34 7.62
N LYS A 80 -2.53 1.92 8.33
CA LYS A 80 -3.75 2.47 7.72
C LYS A 80 -3.45 3.66 6.81
N ILE A 81 -2.53 4.54 7.20
CA ILE A 81 -2.09 5.67 6.36
C ILE A 81 -1.37 5.17 5.11
N LEU A 82 -0.47 4.18 5.23
CA LEU A 82 0.18 3.56 4.07
C LEU A 82 -0.84 2.94 3.10
N PHE A 83 -1.85 2.25 3.62
CA PHE A 83 -2.93 1.70 2.79
C PHE A 83 -3.68 2.82 2.06
N ALA A 84 -4.04 3.91 2.75
CA ALA A 84 -4.70 5.05 2.13
C ALA A 84 -3.85 5.70 1.02
N ILE A 85 -2.55 5.87 1.24
CA ILE A 85 -1.61 6.38 0.22
C ILE A 85 -1.60 5.44 -1.00
N ALA A 86 -1.49 4.13 -0.80
CA ALA A 86 -1.46 3.15 -1.88
C ALA A 86 -2.75 3.20 -2.73
N VAL A 87 -3.92 3.19 -2.08
CA VAL A 87 -5.22 3.29 -2.77
C VAL A 87 -5.35 4.62 -3.51
N GLY A 88 -4.95 5.73 -2.88
CA GLY A 88 -4.98 7.05 -3.51
C GLY A 88 -4.09 7.17 -4.74
N LEU A 89 -2.91 6.54 -4.73
CA LEU A 89 -2.01 6.49 -5.89
C LEU A 89 -2.56 5.60 -7.01
N LEU A 90 -3.20 4.48 -6.68
CA LEU A 90 -3.88 3.62 -7.66
C LEU A 90 -5.01 4.38 -8.38
N ILE A 91 -5.82 5.15 -7.64
CA ILE A 91 -6.90 5.95 -8.23
C ILE A 91 -6.33 7.04 -9.13
N GLN A 92 -5.28 7.74 -8.71
CA GLN A 92 -4.65 8.78 -9.54
C GLN A 92 -4.04 8.19 -10.82
N GLY A 93 -3.33 7.06 -10.73
CA GLY A 93 -2.79 6.36 -11.89
C GLY A 93 -3.84 5.76 -12.82
N LEU A 94 -5.06 5.53 -12.33
CA LEU A 94 -6.19 5.17 -13.17
C LEU A 94 -6.74 6.39 -13.95
N LEU A 95 -6.82 7.55 -13.29
CA LEU A 95 -7.38 8.77 -13.89
C LEU A 95 -6.42 9.40 -14.91
N GLU A 96 -5.12 9.43 -14.60
CA GLU A 96 -4.10 10.01 -15.46
C GLU A 96 -2.91 9.05 -15.63
N PRO A 97 -3.04 7.94 -16.37
CA PRO A 97 -1.98 6.92 -16.44
C PRO A 97 -0.59 7.44 -16.83
N GLU A 98 -0.52 8.50 -17.65
CA GLU A 98 0.72 9.14 -18.10
C GLU A 98 1.11 10.39 -17.30
N GLY A 99 0.34 10.73 -16.25
CA GLY A 99 0.52 11.95 -15.46
C GLY A 99 1.75 11.93 -14.53
N ALA A 100 2.30 10.76 -14.23
CA ALA A 100 3.51 10.60 -13.43
C ALA A 100 4.17 9.23 -13.63
N ASP A 101 5.42 9.10 -13.19
CA ASP A 101 6.00 7.78 -12.85
C ASP A 101 5.39 7.32 -11.51
N TRP A 102 4.30 6.56 -11.60
CA TRP A 102 3.54 6.08 -10.43
C TRP A 102 4.36 5.20 -9.49
N ALA A 103 5.29 4.41 -10.03
CA ALA A 103 6.17 3.58 -9.23
C ALA A 103 7.15 4.45 -8.42
N GLN A 104 7.74 5.46 -9.07
CA GLN A 104 8.62 6.41 -8.39
C GLN A 104 7.86 7.26 -7.36
N LEU A 105 6.64 7.69 -7.67
CA LEU A 105 5.82 8.46 -6.75
C LEU A 105 5.44 7.65 -5.49
N ALA A 106 5.14 6.36 -5.64
CA ALA A 106 4.92 5.44 -4.53
C ALA A 106 6.17 5.24 -3.66
N LYS A 107 7.37 5.12 -4.28
CA LYS A 107 8.64 5.09 -3.52
C LYS A 107 8.82 6.38 -2.71
N LYS A 108 8.59 7.52 -3.35
CA LYS A 108 8.74 8.84 -2.73
C LYS A 108 7.74 9.06 -1.60
N SER A 109 6.48 8.62 -1.74
CA SER A 109 5.47 8.79 -0.68
C SER A 109 5.83 8.04 0.59
N ILE A 110 6.43 6.85 0.48
CA ILE A 110 6.89 6.08 1.64
C ILE A 110 8.03 6.81 2.36
N ILE A 111 9.01 7.33 1.61
CA ILE A 111 10.14 8.09 2.18
C ILE A 111 9.63 9.37 2.89
N VAL A 112 8.71 10.09 2.25
CA VAL A 112 8.11 11.30 2.84
C VAL A 112 7.35 10.97 4.13
N PHE A 113 6.61 9.86 4.13
CA PHE A 113 5.78 9.48 5.27
C PHE A 113 6.60 8.91 6.45
N LEU A 114 7.47 7.93 6.19
CA LEU A 114 8.22 7.22 7.23
C LEU A 114 9.50 7.95 7.66
N GLY A 115 9.95 8.94 6.87
CA GLY A 115 11.21 9.63 7.06
C GLY A 115 12.37 8.96 6.32
N SER A 116 13.40 9.76 6.05
CA SER A 116 14.72 9.35 5.55
C SER A 116 15.65 8.90 6.67
#